data_AF-A0A2P2BRW4-F1
#
_entry.id   AF-A0A2P2BRW4-F1
#
_cell.length_a   1.000
_cell.length_b   1.000
_cell.length_c   1.000
_cell.angle_alpha   90.00
_cell.angle_beta   90.00
_cell.angle_gamma   90.00
#
_symmetry.space_group_name_H-M   'P 1'
#
loop_
_entity.id
_entity.type
_entity.pdbx_description
1 polymer ?
#
loop_
_entity_poly.entity_id
_entity_poly.type
_entity_poly.pdbx_seq_one_letter_code
_entity_poly.pdbx_strand_id
1 'polypeptide(L)'
;MAGVKGNRRILYTKKVIKESLLDLLQDKKIHQVTVTDICKTANINRGTFYTHYKDAYDLLKSMEDELFNQILEYIEETPVEDYKDILLLKALELIKENKKLCKILFCKHIETNIMDRIIYIANKAEIDKLISSSKVDDVFLDYFIKYNVGGVFAVVQSWIENDLNESPQEIVNLINNISAFQP
;
A
#
# COMPACT_ATOMS: atom_id res chain seq x y z
N MET A 1 -11.47 -8.46 37.86
CA MET A 1 -10.66 -9.45 37.10
C MET A 1 -9.97 -8.72 35.97
N ALA A 2 -8.68 -8.98 35.80
CA ALA A 2 -7.73 -8.16 35.07
C ALA A 2 -8.11 -7.90 33.59
N GLY A 3 -8.63 -6.69 33.33
CA GLY A 3 -8.34 -5.99 32.08
C GLY A 3 -6.91 -5.46 32.13
N VAL A 4 -6.36 -5.11 30.96
CA VAL A 4 -4.99 -4.60 30.73
C VAL A 4 -3.93 -5.68 30.45
N LYS A 5 -4.08 -6.34 29.30
CA LYS A 5 -2.97 -6.72 28.41
C LYS A 5 -3.50 -6.70 26.97
N GLY A 6 -3.02 -5.73 26.17
CA GLY A 6 -3.34 -5.58 24.75
C GLY A 6 -3.37 -6.94 24.05
N ASN A 7 -4.54 -7.24 23.50
CA ASN A 7 -5.07 -8.59 23.41
C ASN A 7 -4.38 -9.41 22.31
N ARG A 8 -3.31 -10.14 22.66
CA ARG A 8 -2.57 -11.03 21.75
C ARG A 8 -3.48 -11.96 20.95
N ARG A 9 -4.59 -12.41 21.56
CA ARG A 9 -5.59 -13.24 20.90
C ARG A 9 -6.32 -12.46 19.79
N ILE A 10 -6.73 -11.22 20.03
CA ILE A 10 -7.33 -10.36 18.99
C ILE A 10 -6.35 -10.12 17.84
N LEU A 11 -5.08 -9.80 18.15
CA LEU A 11 -4.06 -9.57 17.11
C LEU A 11 -3.84 -10.82 16.25
N TYR A 12 -3.74 -11.98 16.91
CA TYR A 12 -3.63 -13.27 16.22
C TYR A 12 -4.87 -13.55 15.35
N THR A 13 -6.08 -13.37 15.90
CA THR A 13 -7.33 -13.56 15.16
C THR A 13 -7.41 -12.65 13.93
N LYS A 14 -7.10 -11.35 14.07
CA LYS A 14 -7.06 -10.43 12.92
C LYS A 14 -6.03 -10.88 11.88
N LYS A 15 -4.86 -11.31 12.31
CA LYS A 15 -3.79 -11.81 11.43
C LYS A 15 -4.27 -13.01 10.60
N VAL A 16 -4.81 -14.04 11.23
CA VAL A 16 -5.26 -15.24 10.49
C VAL A 16 -6.45 -14.96 9.56
N ILE A 17 -7.33 -14.02 9.93
CA ILE A 17 -8.44 -13.57 9.06
C ILE A 17 -7.88 -12.88 7.80
N LYS A 18 -6.92 -11.97 7.96
CA LYS A 18 -6.28 -11.25 6.84
C LYS A 18 -5.52 -12.21 5.92
N GLU A 19 -4.70 -13.09 6.50
CA GLU A 19 -3.95 -14.10 5.75
C GLU A 19 -4.89 -15.00 4.93
N SER A 20 -6.01 -15.41 5.54
CA SER A 20 -7.02 -16.23 4.86
C SER A 20 -7.66 -15.52 3.67
N LEU A 21 -7.98 -14.23 3.79
CA LEU A 21 -8.48 -13.47 2.65
C LEU A 21 -7.42 -13.37 1.54
N LEU A 22 -6.17 -13.03 1.88
CA LEU A 22 -5.09 -12.92 0.90
C LEU A 22 -4.86 -14.23 0.14
N ASP A 23 -4.92 -15.37 0.85
CA ASP A 23 -4.77 -16.69 0.23
C ASP A 23 -5.93 -17.01 -0.71
N LEU A 24 -7.17 -16.73 -0.31
CA LEU A 24 -8.34 -16.89 -1.19
C LEU A 24 -8.26 -16.00 -2.43
N LEU A 25 -7.76 -14.77 -2.28
CA LEU A 25 -7.58 -13.82 -3.37
C LEU A 25 -6.44 -14.21 -4.33
N GLN A 26 -5.64 -15.24 -4.05
CA GLN A 26 -4.69 -15.79 -5.03
C GLN A 26 -5.41 -16.47 -6.19
N ASP A 27 -6.55 -17.12 -5.93
CA ASP A 27 -7.29 -17.90 -6.93
C ASP A 27 -8.66 -17.30 -7.29
N LYS A 28 -9.22 -16.45 -6.43
CA LYS A 28 -10.56 -15.88 -6.59
C LYS A 28 -10.54 -14.36 -6.72
N LYS A 29 -11.52 -13.82 -7.44
CA LYS A 29 -11.82 -12.38 -7.41
C LYS A 29 -12.56 -12.02 -6.11
N ILE A 30 -12.43 -10.79 -5.62
CA ILE A 30 -13.03 -10.35 -4.35
C ILE A 30 -14.54 -10.61 -4.24
N HIS A 31 -15.31 -10.37 -5.32
CA HIS A 31 -16.76 -10.62 -5.35
C HIS A 31 -17.14 -12.10 -5.23
N GLN A 32 -16.19 -13.02 -5.41
CA GLN A 32 -16.39 -14.46 -5.28
C GLN A 32 -16.03 -14.98 -3.89
N VAL A 33 -15.41 -14.15 -3.04
CA VAL A 33 -14.99 -14.54 -1.69
C VAL A 33 -16.11 -14.28 -0.70
N THR A 34 -16.57 -15.33 -0.02
CA THR A 34 -17.60 -15.20 1.03
C THR A 34 -16.98 -15.18 2.43
N VAL A 35 -17.70 -14.61 3.41
CA VAL A 35 -17.33 -14.70 4.83
C VAL A 35 -17.16 -16.16 5.26
N THR A 36 -17.95 -17.08 4.71
CA THR A 36 -17.85 -18.51 4.99
C THR A 36 -16.52 -19.08 4.50
N ASP A 37 -16.05 -18.71 3.31
CA ASP A 37 -14.75 -19.15 2.79
C ASP A 37 -13.61 -18.67 3.70
N ILE A 38 -13.65 -17.40 4.10
CA ILE A 38 -12.65 -16.81 5.00
C ILE A 38 -12.66 -17.53 6.35
N CYS A 39 -13.83 -17.74 6.95
CA CYS A 39 -13.96 -18.40 8.25
C CYS A 39 -13.45 -19.85 8.22
N LYS A 40 -13.73 -20.59 7.15
CA LYS A 40 -13.22 -21.96 6.95
C LYS A 40 -11.70 -21.97 6.83
N THR A 41 -11.14 -21.05 6.04
CA THR A 41 -9.69 -20.95 5.81
C THR A 41 -8.96 -20.53 7.09
N ALA A 42 -9.52 -19.58 7.85
CA ALA A 42 -8.97 -19.09 9.10
C ALA A 42 -9.19 -20.02 10.31
N ASN A 43 -10.00 -21.08 10.15
CA ASN A 43 -10.47 -21.95 11.22
C ASN A 43 -11.12 -21.17 12.40
N ILE A 44 -12.09 -20.31 12.08
CA ILE A 44 -12.85 -19.52 13.06
C ILE A 44 -14.36 -19.61 12.81
N ASN A 45 -15.13 -19.22 13.82
CA ASN A 45 -16.57 -19.06 13.68
C ASN A 45 -16.93 -17.72 13.02
N ARG A 46 -18.05 -17.69 12.27
CA ARG A 46 -18.57 -16.45 11.64
C ARG A 46 -18.79 -15.32 12.64
N GLY A 47 -19.28 -15.63 13.84
CA GLY A 47 -19.45 -14.63 14.90
C GLY A 47 -18.13 -13.92 15.23
N THR A 48 -17.01 -14.65 15.25
CA THR A 48 -15.68 -14.08 15.47
C THR A 48 -15.26 -13.16 14.33
N PHE A 49 -15.52 -13.53 13.07
CA PHE A 49 -15.27 -12.64 11.94
C PHE A 49 -16.04 -11.31 12.08
N TYR A 50 -17.34 -11.41 12.39
CA TYR A 50 -18.21 -10.23 12.52
C TYR A 50 -17.88 -9.33 13.72
N THR A 51 -17.06 -9.77 14.69
CA THR A 51 -16.51 -8.86 15.72
C THR A 51 -15.44 -7.91 15.20
N HIS A 52 -14.93 -8.15 13.98
CA HIS A 52 -13.82 -7.38 13.40
C HIS A 52 -14.18 -6.74 12.06
N TYR A 53 -14.98 -7.42 11.23
CA TYR A 53 -15.24 -7.01 9.85
C TYR A 53 -16.68 -7.29 9.43
N LYS A 54 -17.22 -6.47 8.54
CA LYS A 54 -18.59 -6.62 8.01
C LYS A 54 -18.67 -7.68 6.92
N ASP A 55 -17.69 -7.69 6.02
CA ASP A 55 -17.59 -8.61 4.89
C ASP A 55 -16.15 -8.66 4.35
N ALA A 56 -15.94 -9.34 3.22
CA ALA A 56 -14.63 -9.47 2.59
C ALA A 56 -14.08 -8.14 2.04
N TYR A 57 -14.94 -7.23 1.59
CA TYR A 57 -14.55 -5.91 1.08
C TYR A 57 -14.10 -4.99 2.22
N ASP A 58 -14.85 -4.97 3.32
CA ASP A 58 -14.49 -4.24 4.55
C ASP A 58 -13.15 -4.72 5.11
N LEU A 59 -12.91 -6.04 5.08
CA LEU A 59 -11.62 -6.62 5.45
C LEU A 59 -10.50 -6.15 4.51
N LEU A 60 -10.67 -6.28 3.19
CA LEU A 60 -9.65 -5.85 2.22
C LEU A 60 -9.33 -4.35 2.38
N LYS A 61 -10.37 -3.52 2.46
CA LYS A 61 -10.25 -2.08 2.66
C LYS A 61 -9.50 -1.76 3.96
N SER A 62 -9.77 -2.48 5.05
CA SER A 62 -9.03 -2.27 6.31
C SER A 62 -7.53 -2.54 6.17
N MET A 63 -7.15 -3.52 5.33
CA MET A 63 -5.75 -3.85 5.09
C MET A 63 -5.08 -2.80 4.21
N GLU A 64 -5.78 -2.30 3.21
CA GLU A 64 -5.31 -1.16 2.43
C GLU A 64 -5.12 0.06 3.33
N ASP A 65 -6.13 0.43 4.12
CA ASP A 65 -6.08 1.60 5.00
C ASP A 65 -4.91 1.50 5.99
N GLU A 66 -4.66 0.33 6.57
CA GLU A 66 -3.48 0.09 7.41
C GLU A 66 -2.15 0.29 6.66
N LEU A 67 -2.05 -0.13 5.40
CA LEU A 67 -0.84 0.06 4.59
C LEU A 67 -0.61 1.54 4.26
N PHE A 68 -1.66 2.24 3.83
CA PHE A 68 -1.59 3.65 3.46
C PHE A 68 -1.36 4.55 4.68
N ASN A 69 -1.96 4.24 5.82
CA ASN A 69 -1.77 5.01 7.06
C ASN A 69 -0.32 4.95 7.55
N GLN A 70 0.37 3.82 7.39
CA GLN A 70 1.80 3.74 7.73
C GLN A 70 2.66 4.72 6.94
N ILE A 71 2.33 5.00 5.67
CA ILE A 71 3.02 6.02 4.89
C ILE A 71 2.63 7.43 5.32
N LEU A 72 1.35 7.65 5.61
CA LEU A 72 0.87 8.97 6.07
C LEU A 72 1.49 9.34 7.42
N GLU A 73 1.55 8.40 8.36
CA GLU A 73 2.23 8.56 9.66
C GLU A 73 3.72 8.85 9.45
N TYR A 74 4.38 8.12 8.54
CA TYR A 74 5.78 8.37 8.22
C TYR A 74 6.05 9.77 7.66
N ILE A 75 5.16 10.27 6.81
CA ILE A 75 5.22 11.65 6.29
C ILE A 75 5.05 12.64 7.44
N GLU A 76 4.09 12.44 8.34
CA GLU A 76 3.84 13.36 9.45
C GLU A 76 5.02 13.44 10.46
N GLU A 77 5.79 12.36 10.58
CA GLU A 77 6.92 12.27 11.50
C GLU A 77 8.28 12.70 10.91
N THR A 78 8.38 12.86 9.59
CA THR A 78 9.66 13.12 8.90
C THR A 78 9.74 14.57 8.39
N PRO A 79 10.86 15.30 8.56
CA PRO A 79 11.01 16.64 7.99
C PRO A 79 10.98 16.66 6.46
N VAL A 80 10.50 17.76 5.86
CA VAL A 80 10.28 17.88 4.41
C VAL A 80 11.56 17.77 3.61
N GLU A 81 12.66 18.24 4.18
CA GLU A 81 13.98 18.31 3.55
C GLU A 81 14.57 16.92 3.25
N ASP A 82 14.06 15.87 3.91
CA ASP A 82 14.53 14.49 3.81
C ASP A 82 13.65 13.62 2.90
N TYR A 83 12.51 14.12 2.40
CA TYR A 83 11.45 13.24 1.87
C TYR A 83 11.79 12.44 0.63
N LYS A 84 12.53 12.96 -0.36
CA LYS A 84 12.40 12.44 -1.73
C LYS A 84 12.82 10.97 -1.88
N ASP A 85 14.05 10.63 -1.47
CA ASP A 85 14.56 9.25 -1.57
C ASP A 85 14.08 8.40 -0.39
N ILE A 86 13.91 9.00 0.78
CA ILE A 86 13.57 8.32 2.02
C ILE A 86 12.10 7.86 2.00
N LEU A 87 11.18 8.69 1.50
CA LEU A 87 9.76 8.33 1.37
C LEU A 87 9.56 7.23 0.32
N LEU A 88 10.24 7.33 -0.82
CA LEU A 88 10.19 6.30 -1.85
C LEU A 88 10.75 4.97 -1.32
N LEU A 89 11.90 5.01 -0.65
CA LEU A 89 12.48 3.83 -0.01
C LEU A 89 11.51 3.21 0.99
N LYS A 90 10.92 4.01 1.87
CA LYS A 90 9.97 3.53 2.89
C LYS A 90 8.73 2.90 2.24
N ALA A 91 8.20 3.50 1.18
CA ALA A 91 7.10 2.94 0.41
C ALA A 91 7.46 1.57 -0.18
N LEU A 92 8.66 1.43 -0.76
CA LEU A 92 9.14 0.17 -1.34
C LEU A 92 9.39 -0.90 -0.27
N GLU A 93 9.87 -0.52 0.93
CA GLU A 93 9.99 -1.43 2.08
C GLU A 93 8.63 -1.97 2.51
N LEU A 94 7.62 -1.10 2.68
CA LEU A 94 6.27 -1.53 3.03
C LEU A 94 5.65 -2.43 1.97
N ILE A 95 5.89 -2.15 0.68
CA ILE A 95 5.47 -3.02 -0.42
C ILE A 95 6.09 -4.41 -0.28
N LYS A 96 7.37 -4.49 0.07
CA LYS A 96 8.09 -5.76 0.24
C LYS A 96 7.60 -6.54 1.45
N GLU A 97 7.36 -5.87 2.57
CA GLU A 97 6.79 -6.47 3.78
C GLU A 97 5.36 -6.97 3.56
N ASN A 98 4.59 -6.30 2.70
CA ASN A 98 3.18 -6.60 2.41
C ASN A 98 2.98 -7.25 1.03
N LYS A 99 3.98 -7.98 0.52
CA LYS A 99 4.03 -8.57 -0.83
C LYS A 99 2.70 -9.16 -1.33
N LYS A 100 2.03 -10.00 -0.53
CA LYS A 100 0.76 -10.64 -0.94
C LYS A 100 -0.34 -9.62 -1.21
N LEU A 101 -0.52 -8.65 -0.30
CA LEU A 101 -1.50 -7.58 -0.44
C LEU A 101 -1.14 -6.69 -1.64
N CYS A 102 0.13 -6.28 -1.77
CA CYS A 102 0.54 -5.43 -2.89
C CYS A 102 0.40 -6.12 -4.25
N LYS A 103 0.69 -7.43 -4.37
CA LYS A 103 0.37 -8.20 -5.59
C LYS A 103 -1.10 -8.14 -5.95
N ILE A 104 -1.96 -8.24 -4.95
CA ILE A 104 -3.40 -8.17 -5.11
C ILE A 104 -3.82 -6.76 -5.57
N LEU A 105 -3.31 -5.70 -4.93
CA LEU A 105 -3.69 -4.32 -5.23
C LEU A 105 -3.15 -3.77 -6.56
N PHE A 106 -1.92 -4.15 -6.94
CA PHE A 106 -1.24 -3.60 -8.13
C PHE A 106 -1.48 -4.43 -9.39
N CYS A 107 -1.58 -5.76 -9.27
CA CYS A 107 -1.59 -6.65 -10.44
C CYS A 107 -2.95 -7.30 -10.71
N LYS A 108 -3.79 -7.45 -9.69
CA LYS A 108 -5.17 -7.89 -9.89
C LYS A 108 -5.99 -6.63 -10.03
N HIS A 109 -6.63 -6.42 -11.19
CA HIS A 109 -7.60 -5.35 -11.41
C HIS A 109 -8.79 -5.50 -10.45
N ILE A 110 -8.56 -5.18 -9.19
CA ILE A 110 -9.59 -4.95 -8.20
C ILE A 110 -10.09 -3.55 -8.49
N GLU A 111 -11.36 -3.30 -8.21
CA GLU A 111 -11.99 -1.98 -8.20
C GLU A 111 -11.38 -1.04 -7.12
N THR A 112 -10.12 -1.25 -6.75
CA THR A 112 -9.33 -0.40 -5.85
C THR A 112 -8.75 0.73 -6.66
N ASN A 113 -9.04 1.95 -6.23
CA ASN A 113 -8.48 3.15 -6.83
C ASN A 113 -7.09 3.46 -6.23
N ILE A 114 -6.18 2.48 -6.34
CA ILE A 114 -4.84 2.53 -5.75
C ILE A 114 -4.05 3.74 -6.25
N MET A 115 -4.21 4.08 -7.54
CA MET A 115 -3.55 5.22 -8.17
C MET A 115 -4.00 6.54 -7.55
N ASP A 116 -5.31 6.76 -7.34
CA ASP A 116 -5.80 7.98 -6.67
C ASP A 116 -5.28 8.10 -5.24
N ARG A 117 -5.15 6.98 -4.51
CA ARG A 117 -4.58 6.99 -3.16
C ARG A 117 -3.08 7.33 -3.14
N ILE A 118 -2.32 6.83 -4.12
CA ILE A 118 -0.89 7.17 -4.27
C ILE A 118 -0.74 8.64 -4.65
N ILE A 119 -1.57 9.15 -5.56
CA ILE A 119 -1.60 10.58 -5.92
C ILE A 119 -1.94 11.44 -4.70
N TYR A 120 -2.90 11.02 -3.87
CA TYR A 120 -3.22 11.72 -2.63
C TYR A 120 -2.01 11.82 -1.68
N ILE A 121 -1.28 10.72 -1.48
CA ILE A 121 -0.04 10.71 -0.69
C ILE A 121 1.00 11.65 -1.28
N ALA A 122 1.23 11.59 -2.60
CA ALA A 122 2.23 12.40 -3.28
C ALA A 122 1.96 13.91 -3.10
N ASN A 123 0.68 14.32 -3.15
CA ASN A 123 0.27 15.69 -2.87
C ASN A 123 0.45 16.07 -1.38
N LYS A 124 0.12 15.16 -0.45
CA LYS A 124 0.25 15.44 0.99
C LYS A 124 1.71 15.52 1.45
N ALA A 125 2.62 14.81 0.79
CA ALA A 125 4.06 14.87 1.07
C ALA A 125 4.70 16.24 0.70
N GLU A 126 3.90 17.24 0.35
CA GLU A 126 4.33 18.58 -0.03
C GLU A 126 5.44 18.57 -1.11
N ILE A 127 5.36 17.62 -2.05
CA ILE A 127 6.29 17.51 -3.18
C ILE A 127 6.27 18.81 -3.99
N ASP A 128 5.15 19.52 -4.01
CA ASP A 128 5.01 20.86 -4.55
C ASP A 128 6.01 21.84 -3.93
N LYS A 129 6.22 21.83 -2.60
CA LYS A 129 7.19 22.72 -1.94
C LYS A 129 8.65 22.40 -2.30
N LEU A 130 8.96 21.13 -2.57
CA LEU A 130 10.28 20.73 -3.11
C LEU A 130 10.55 21.32 -4.51
N ILE A 131 9.48 21.60 -5.27
CA ILE A 131 9.53 22.13 -6.65
C ILE A 131 9.33 23.67 -6.68
N SER A 132 8.60 24.22 -5.68
CA SER A 132 8.16 25.62 -5.58
C SER A 132 9.28 26.64 -5.30
N SER A 133 10.55 26.22 -5.22
CA SER A 133 11.68 27.17 -5.34
C SER A 133 11.74 27.84 -6.71
N SER A 134 10.94 27.35 -7.68
CA SER A 134 10.77 27.92 -9.02
C SER A 134 9.30 28.30 -9.26
N LYS A 135 9.06 29.45 -9.92
CA LYS A 135 7.72 29.93 -10.32
C LYS A 135 7.09 28.99 -11.37
N VAL A 136 6.69 27.80 -10.96
CA VAL A 136 6.08 26.79 -11.82
C VAL A 136 4.57 26.94 -11.77
N ASP A 137 3.92 26.82 -12.93
CA ASP A 137 2.46 26.88 -13.06
C ASP A 137 1.78 25.66 -12.42
N ASP A 138 0.65 25.88 -11.73
CA ASP A 138 -0.09 24.84 -11.00
C ASP A 138 -0.52 23.69 -11.93
N VAL A 139 -0.87 24.01 -13.18
CA VAL A 139 -1.22 23.01 -14.19
C VAL A 139 -0.02 22.12 -14.51
N PHE A 140 1.15 22.71 -14.73
CA PHE A 140 2.37 21.94 -14.97
C PHE A 140 2.67 21.02 -13.78
N LEU A 141 2.53 21.52 -12.55
CA LEU A 141 2.80 20.76 -11.35
C LEU A 141 1.87 19.55 -11.19
N ASP A 142 0.57 19.71 -11.45
CA ASP A 142 -0.40 18.60 -11.43
C ASP A 142 -0.03 17.50 -12.45
N TYR A 143 0.29 17.88 -13.69
CA TYR A 143 0.74 16.93 -14.71
C TYR A 143 2.10 16.31 -14.37
N PHE A 144 3.01 17.08 -13.78
CA PHE A 144 4.32 16.59 -13.34
C PHE A 144 4.17 15.54 -12.25
N ILE A 145 3.34 15.77 -11.24
CA ILE A 145 3.07 14.80 -10.17
C ILE A 145 2.45 13.53 -10.78
N LYS A 146 1.43 13.66 -11.63
CA LYS A 146 0.79 12.50 -12.29
C LYS A 146 1.75 11.72 -13.17
N TYR A 147 2.60 12.39 -13.93
CA TYR A 147 3.63 11.76 -14.76
C TYR A 147 4.64 10.97 -13.91
N ASN A 148 5.18 11.58 -12.85
CA ASN A 148 6.14 10.93 -11.96
C ASN A 148 5.50 9.75 -11.22
N VAL A 149 4.32 9.94 -10.62
CA VAL A 149 3.58 8.86 -9.95
C VAL A 149 3.28 7.73 -10.92
N GLY A 150 2.84 8.03 -12.14
CA GLY A 150 2.58 7.03 -13.17
C GLY A 150 3.84 6.23 -13.56
N GLY A 151 4.98 6.91 -13.74
CA GLY A 151 6.26 6.26 -14.04
C GLY A 151 6.73 5.36 -12.89
N VAL A 152 6.74 5.87 -11.66
CA VAL A 152 7.08 5.10 -10.46
C VAL A 152 6.13 3.91 -10.29
N PHE A 153 4.83 4.11 -10.48
CA PHE A 153 3.82 3.06 -10.40
C PHE A 153 4.10 1.92 -11.38
N ALA A 154 4.44 2.24 -12.63
CA ALA A 154 4.76 1.23 -13.64
C ALA A 154 6.01 0.42 -13.28
N VAL A 155 7.06 1.07 -12.77
CA VAL A 155 8.28 0.38 -12.30
C VAL A 155 7.98 -0.52 -11.11
N VAL A 156 7.24 -0.01 -10.12
CA VAL A 156 6.82 -0.78 -8.93
C VAL A 156 5.96 -1.97 -9.30
N GLN A 157 5.02 -1.80 -10.23
CA GLN A 157 4.19 -2.90 -10.72
C GLN A 157 5.06 -3.99 -11.36
N SER A 158 6.03 -3.61 -12.21
CA SER A 158 6.97 -4.58 -12.80
C SER A 158 7.82 -5.29 -11.74
N TRP A 159 8.28 -4.57 -10.71
CA TRP A 159 9.01 -5.16 -9.59
C TRP A 159 8.17 -6.18 -8.81
N ILE A 160 6.89 -5.88 -8.58
CA ILE A 160 5.93 -6.79 -7.91
C ILE A 160 5.66 -8.04 -8.77
N GLU A 161 5.50 -7.87 -10.08
CA GLU A 161 5.31 -8.97 -11.04
C GLU A 161 6.54 -9.88 -11.11
N ASN A 162 7.74 -9.30 -11.02
CA ASN A 162 9.02 -10.01 -10.92
C ASN A 162 9.35 -10.47 -9.49
N ASP A 163 8.34 -10.71 -8.67
CA ASP A 163 8.46 -11.32 -7.35
C ASP A 163 9.30 -10.55 -6.32
N LEU A 164 9.54 -9.26 -6.53
CA LEU A 164 10.34 -8.39 -5.66
C LEU A 164 11.79 -8.87 -5.49
N ASN A 165 12.40 -9.34 -6.57
CA ASN A 165 13.75 -9.92 -6.58
C ASN A 165 14.81 -8.91 -6.12
N GLU A 166 14.72 -7.67 -6.60
CA GLU A 166 15.58 -6.57 -6.20
C GLU A 166 15.25 -6.09 -4.78
N SER A 167 16.24 -5.51 -4.10
CA SER A 167 16.06 -4.78 -2.86
C SER A 167 15.34 -3.45 -3.09
N PRO A 168 14.61 -2.92 -2.08
CA PRO A 168 14.02 -1.60 -2.16
C PRO A 168 15.02 -0.51 -2.59
N GLN A 169 16.25 -0.56 -2.08
CA GLN A 169 17.30 0.40 -2.43
C GLN A 169 17.73 0.33 -3.90
N GLU A 170 17.83 -0.88 -4.46
CA GLU A 170 18.15 -1.04 -5.89
C GLU A 170 17.07 -0.43 -6.78
N ILE A 171 15.79 -0.57 -6.39
CA ILE A 171 14.66 0.04 -7.11
C ILE A 171 14.65 1.57 -6.98
N VAL A 172 14.95 2.13 -5.81
CA VAL A 172 15.13 3.59 -5.65
C VAL A 172 16.19 4.10 -6.61
N ASN A 173 17.36 3.45 -6.64
CA ASN A 173 18.46 3.86 -7.51
C ASN A 173 18.05 3.77 -8.99
N LEU A 174 17.32 2.74 -9.38
CA LEU A 174 16.82 2.56 -10.75
C LEU A 174 15.83 3.68 -11.13
N ILE A 175 14.86 3.99 -10.27
CA ILE A 175 13.89 5.07 -10.49
C ILE A 175 14.59 6.43 -10.62
N ASN A 176 15.55 6.71 -9.74
CA ASN A 176 16.31 7.96 -9.76
C ASN A 176 17.14 8.11 -11.03
N ASN A 177 17.78 7.03 -11.47
CA ASN A 177 18.56 7.03 -12.72
C ASN A 177 17.69 7.26 -13.96
N ILE A 178 16.50 6.64 -14.02
CA ILE A 178 15.54 6.85 -15.11
C ILE A 178 15.04 8.29 -15.11
N SER A 179 14.73 8.83 -13.93
CA SER A 179 14.22 10.21 -13.79
C SER A 179 15.26 11.27 -14.14
N ALA A 180 16.55 10.96 -13.96
CA ALA A 180 17.67 11.82 -14.31
C ALA A 180 18.15 11.65 -15.77
N PHE A 181 17.65 10.64 -16.49
CA PHE A 181 18.03 10.38 -17.87
C PHE A 181 17.42 11.43 -18.81
N GLN A 182 18.19 12.45 -19.16
CA GLN A 182 17.93 13.33 -20.30
C GLN A 182 18.80 12.85 -21.48
N PRO A 183 18.19 12.44 -22.61
CA PRO A 183 18.94 11.97 -23.78
C PRO A 183 19.72 13.08 -24.49
#